data_AF-A0A2W4UCM1-F1
#
_entry.id   AF-A0A2W4UCM1-F1
#
_cell.length_a   1.000
_cell.length_b   1.000
_cell.length_c   1.000
_cell.angle_alpha   90.00
_cell.angle_beta   90.00
_cell.angle_gamma   90.00
#
_symmetry.space_group_name_H-M   'P 1'
#
loop_
_entity.id
_entity.type
_entity.pdbx_description
1 polymer ?
#
loop_
_entity_poly.entity_id
_entity_poly.type
_entity_poly.pdbx_seq_one_letter_code
_entity_poly.pdbx_strand_id
1 'polypeptide(L)' 'MVKDLAAIAESAENIHPHRLRHTFGTQLVMGDVQPDYARKLMRIKSPITFDRYTRRAVEKKAEDAFNDLIERSESGDGLF' A
#
# COMPACT_ATOMS: atom_id res chain seq x y z
N MET A 1 -22.42 3.26 7.66
CA MET A 1 -21.57 3.29 6.44
C MET A 1 -20.10 3.49 6.84
N VAL A 2 -19.12 3.24 5.95
CA VAL A 2 -17.67 3.30 6.26
C VAL A 2 -17.22 4.60 6.97
N LYS A 3 -17.88 5.73 6.68
CA LYS A 3 -17.63 7.01 7.36
C LYS A 3 -18.00 6.99 8.86
N ASP A 4 -19.09 6.31 9.20
CA ASP A 4 -19.53 6.19 10.59
C ASP A 4 -18.56 5.32 11.38
N LEU A 5 -18.01 4.26 10.74
CA LEU A 5 -16.95 3.45 11.34
C LEU A 5 -15.66 4.26 11.54
N ALA A 6 -15.31 5.13 10.58
CA ALA A 6 -14.16 6.03 10.70
C ALA A 6 -14.34 7.02 11.87
N ALA A 7 -15.55 7.55 12.06
CA ALA A 7 -15.87 8.44 13.17
C ALA A 7 -15.83 7.73 14.53
N ILE A 8 -16.37 6.49 14.61
CA ILE A 8 -16.30 5.66 15.82
C ILE A 8 -14.84 5.31 16.17
N ALA A 9 -14.01 5.05 15.16
CA ALA A 9 -12.59 4.77 15.35
C ALA A 9 -11.73 6.02 15.59
N GLU A 10 -12.34 7.21 15.68
CA GLU A 10 -11.65 8.50 15.84
C GLU A 10 -10.53 8.72 14.80
N SER A 11 -10.70 8.19 13.60
CA SER A 11 -9.70 8.28 12.54
C SER A 11 -9.65 9.70 11.96
N ALA A 12 -8.48 10.34 12.06
CA ALA A 12 -8.20 11.61 11.39
C ALA A 12 -8.06 11.49 9.86
N GLU A 13 -8.02 10.25 9.32
CA GLU A 13 -7.91 10.03 7.88
C GLU A 13 -9.22 10.27 7.13
N ASN A 14 -9.11 10.82 5.91
CA ASN A 14 -10.22 10.94 4.99
C ASN A 14 -10.58 9.58 4.36
N ILE A 15 -11.38 8.78 5.07
CA ILE A 15 -11.77 7.43 4.65
C ILE A 15 -13.01 7.48 3.75
N HIS A 16 -12.89 6.88 2.56
CA HIS A 16 -14.01 6.63 1.64
C HIS A 16 -13.84 5.26 0.96
N PRO A 17 -14.94 4.61 0.51
CA PRO A 17 -14.89 3.25 -0.05
C PRO A 17 -13.88 3.07 -1.19
N HIS A 18 -13.72 4.09 -2.04
CA HIS A 18 -12.75 4.03 -3.14
C HIS A 18 -11.29 4.01 -2.63
N ARG A 19 -10.99 4.71 -1.54
CA ARG A 19 -9.66 4.72 -0.91
C ARG A 19 -9.29 3.34 -0.38
N LEU A 20 -10.24 2.66 0.27
CA LEU A 20 -10.05 1.28 0.74
C LEU A 20 -9.74 0.33 -0.43
N ARG A 21 -10.44 0.48 -1.56
CA ARG A 21 -10.10 -0.26 -2.78
C ARG A 21 -8.68 0.05 -3.26
N HIS A 22 -8.21 1.28 -3.12
CA HIS A 22 -6.85 1.62 -3.49
C HIS A 22 -5.81 0.98 -2.58
N THR A 23 -6.00 1.11 -1.26
CA THR A 23 -5.15 0.49 -0.25
C THR A 23 -5.06 -1.02 -0.48
N PHE A 24 -6.20 -1.68 -0.71
CA PHE A 24 -6.24 -3.11 -1.00
C PHE A 24 -5.40 -3.48 -2.24
N GLY A 25 -5.57 -2.77 -3.36
CA GLY A 25 -4.83 -3.06 -4.58
C GLY A 25 -3.31 -2.90 -4.44
N THR A 26 -2.88 -1.85 -3.73
CA THR A 26 -1.45 -1.63 -3.44
C THR A 26 -0.91 -2.69 -2.49
N GLN A 27 -1.65 -3.07 -1.44
CA GLN A 27 -1.23 -4.10 -0.48
C GLN A 27 -1.06 -5.48 -1.11
N LEU A 28 -1.91 -5.86 -2.08
CA LEU A 28 -1.72 -7.10 -2.83
C LEU A 28 -0.34 -7.14 -3.50
N VAL A 29 0.02 -6.07 -4.22
CA VAL A 29 1.33 -6.01 -4.91
C VAL A 29 2.48 -5.93 -3.91
N MET A 30 2.28 -5.24 -2.78
CA MET A 30 3.29 -5.21 -1.71
C MET A 30 3.55 -6.60 -1.11
N GLY A 31 2.49 -7.40 -0.92
CA GLY A 31 2.57 -8.80 -0.46
C GLY A 31 2.96 -9.81 -1.53
N ASP A 32 3.70 -9.38 -2.55
CA ASP A 32 4.26 -10.20 -3.63
C ASP A 32 3.23 -10.97 -4.48
N VAL A 33 1.98 -10.52 -4.47
CA VAL A 33 0.97 -11.02 -5.39
C VAL A 33 1.28 -10.53 -6.80
N GLN A 34 1.35 -11.45 -7.76
CA GLN A 34 1.60 -11.11 -9.16
C GLN A 34 0.61 -10.04 -9.67
N PRO A 35 1.08 -8.92 -10.26
CA PRO A 35 0.22 -7.80 -10.64
C PRO A 35 -0.95 -8.18 -11.56
N ASP A 36 -0.76 -9.11 -12.49
CA ASP A 36 -1.84 -9.56 -13.37
C ASP A 36 -2.95 -10.31 -12.61
N TYR A 37 -2.57 -11.12 -11.61
CA TYR A 37 -3.52 -11.81 -10.75
C TYR A 37 -4.26 -10.82 -9.86
N ALA A 38 -3.55 -9.89 -9.21
CA ALA A 38 -4.16 -8.84 -8.40
C ALA A 38 -5.13 -7.97 -9.21
N ARG A 39 -4.79 -7.65 -10.46
CA ARG A 39 -5.66 -6.94 -11.41
C ARG A 39 -6.97 -7.69 -11.66
N LYS A 40 -6.89 -9.00 -11.93
CA LYS A 40 -8.06 -9.86 -12.17
C LYS A 40 -8.91 -9.98 -10.90
N LEU A 41 -8.29 -10.13 -9.73
CA LEU A 41 -8.98 -10.18 -8.43
C LEU A 41 -9.79 -8.90 -8.18
N MET A 42 -9.23 -7.74 -8.52
CA MET A 42 -9.90 -6.44 -8.42
C MET A 42 -10.88 -6.16 -9.57
N ARG A 43 -11.06 -7.10 -10.51
CA ARG A 43 -11.92 -7.00 -11.71
C ARG A 43 -11.59 -5.77 -12.58
N ILE A 44 -10.30 -5.44 -12.70
CA ILE A 44 -9.84 -4.33 -13.54
C ILE A 44 -9.44 -4.89 -14.90
N LYS A 45 -10.08 -4.40 -15.98
CA LYS A 45 -9.80 -4.90 -17.33
C LYS A 45 -8.47 -4.37 -17.89
N SER A 46 -8.17 -3.09 -17.67
CA SER A 46 -7.00 -2.43 -18.25
C SER A 46 -5.77 -2.60 -17.37
N PRO A 47 -4.64 -3.13 -17.89
CA PRO A 47 -3.36 -3.13 -17.18
C PRO A 47 -2.92 -1.71 -16.80
N ILE A 48 -3.13 -0.74 -17.70
CA ILE A 48 -2.77 0.66 -17.50
C ILE A 48 -3.52 1.26 -16.30
N THR A 49 -4.79 0.90 -16.12
CA THR A 49 -5.57 1.36 -14.96
C THR A 49 -5.07 0.73 -13.65
N PHE A 50 -4.53 -0.49 -13.71
CA PHE A 50 -3.97 -1.18 -12.55
C PHE A 50 -2.57 -0.68 -12.18
N ASP A 51 -1.79 -0.20 -13.14
CA ASP A 51 -0.41 0.24 -12.99
C ASP A 51 -0.17 1.17 -11.79
N ARG A 52 -1.12 2.07 -11.50
CA ARG A 52 -1.07 2.95 -10.33
C ARG A 52 -0.86 2.22 -8.99
N TYR A 53 -1.39 1.01 -8.86
CA TYR A 53 -1.23 0.18 -7.66
C TYR A 53 0.17 -0.38 -7.56
N THR A 54 0.69 -0.86 -8.68
CA THR A 54 2.07 -1.36 -8.81
C THR A 54 3.07 -0.24 -8.53
N ARG A 55 2.91 0.93 -9.16
CA ARG A 55 3.79 2.08 -8.92
C ARG A 55 3.80 2.52 -7.47
N ARG A 56 2.61 2.66 -6.84
CA ARG A 56 2.54 3.03 -5.43
C ARG A 56 3.16 1.97 -4.52
N ALA A 57 3.02 0.68 -4.85
CA ALA A 57 3.64 -0.40 -4.08
C ALA A 57 5.17 -0.35 -4.17
N VAL A 58 5.73 -0.04 -5.35
CA VAL A 58 7.18 0.15 -5.54
C VAL A 58 7.69 1.34 -4.74
N GLU A 59 7.02 2.50 -4.84
CA GLU A 59 7.35 3.70 -4.07
C GLU A 59 7.33 3.41 -2.56
N LYS A 60 6.28 2.72 -2.09
CA LYS A 60 6.14 2.39 -0.67
C LYS A 60 7.21 1.41 -0.19
N LYS A 61 7.53 0.37 -0.97
CA LYS A 61 8.64 -0.55 -0.64
C LYS A 61 9.98 0.19 -0.59
N ALA A 62 10.20 1.19 -1.45
CA ALA A 62 11.42 2.00 -1.42
C ALA A 62 11.48 2.91 -0.18
N GLU A 63 10.36 3.56 0.19
CA GLU A 63 10.23 4.32 1.44
C GLU A 63 10.52 3.43 2.66
N ASP A 64 9.92 2.24 2.72
CA ASP A 64 10.07 1.30 3.83
C ASP A 64 11.52 0.80 3.93
N ALA A 65 12.13 0.40 2.81
CA ALA A 65 13.54 -0.02 2.78
C ALA A 65 14.52 1.09 3.20
N PHE A 66 14.21 2.35 2.86
CA PHE A 66 15.00 3.49 3.28
C PHE A 66 14.88 3.71 4.80
N ASN A 67 13.67 3.68 5.34
CA ASN A 67 13.46 3.86 6.78
C ASN A 67 14.12 2.73 7.59
N ASP A 68 13.98 1.48 7.14
CA ASP A 68 14.65 0.32 7.76
C ASP A 68 16.17 0.51 7.81
N LEU A 69 16.77 1.10 6.77
CA LEU A 69 18.20 1.39 6.74
C LEU A 69 18.59 2.45 7.77
N ILE A 70 17.81 3.52 7.88
CA ILE A 70 18.03 4.58 8.86
C ILE A 70 17.91 4.02 10.29
N GLU A 71 16.83 3.29 10.58
CA GLU A 71 16.61 2.69 11.90
C GLU A 71 17.74 1.75 12.32
N ARG A 72 18.24 0.91 11.40
CA ARG A 72 19.40 0.04 11.65
C ARG A 72 20.67 0.85 11.93
N SER A 73 20.89 1.92 11.18
CA SER A 73 22.06 2.79 11.37
C SER A 73 22.05 3.52 12.72
N GLU A 74 20.87 3.92 13.20
CA GLU A 74 20.69 4.62 14.49
C GLU A 74 20.72 3.65 15.68
N SER A 75 20.31 2.40 15.48
CA SER A 75 20.28 1.36 16.53
C SER A 75 21.66 0.78 16.87
N GLY A 76 22.73 1.22 16.20
CA GLY A 76 24.09 0.75 16.45
C GLY A 76 24.39 -0.68 15.98
N ASP A 77 23.41 -1.35 15.35
CA ASP A 77 23.58 -2.61 14.64
C ASP A 77 24.13 -2.28 13.23
N GLY A 78 25.29 -1.64 13.24
CA GLY A 78 25.90 -1.03 12.08
C GLY A 78 26.25 -2.09 11.03
N LEU A 79 25.97 -1.75 9.77
CA LEU A 79 26.61 -2.34 8.60
C LEU A 79 28.10 -1.97 8.61
N PHE A 80 28.88 -2.55 9.54
CA PHE A 80 30.32 -2.86 9.49
C PHE A 80 30.67 -3.81 10.65
#